data_AF-A0A7G6XTW7-F1
#
_entry.id   AF-A0A7G6XTW7-F1
#
_cell.length_a   1.000
_cell.length_b   1.000
_cell.length_c   1.000
_cell.angle_alpha   90.00
_cell.angle_beta   90.00
_cell.angle_gamma   90.00
#
_symmetry.space_group_name_H-M   'P 1'
#
loop_
_entity.id
_entity.type
_entity.pdbx_description
1 polymer ?
#
loop_
_entity_poly.entity_id
_entity_poly.type
_entity_poly.pdbx_seq_one_letter_code
_entity_poly.pdbx_strand_id
1 'polypeptide(L)'
;MTQKRPAYYELGYGEDFGLTALTELLSRPGSATGPAAALGLAQELADRSEGEEAFELEEDARRLLASGLPERVLHTVWLAATANAFDPTGHGMTCRAWLERISEVATARLRQDKASRTPPPVRPVRDPRLCRAVVAELRVTAAALVGASPLPKLVDCLEHVVTGADADLGMRLLLRALKAHSVPVPYGQYRRLLALGWQFGLPPGAVHDGLAITWPPASAASRQGIDGDFGFSRLARQFTAGWHYRTPREAVAAAVKGDGYERPPGSEAAVLLEDTRRLLDPGLSDDVITVLWLAATDRGYSIDRFGISGREWLEQIAEVCEEHLTEVAPAYVPAAPAASPPPATGAGGEVLREIRAMSPLAASTTVSPAFHPVEGTTVMEALEQIATRIDPDLGFRLLVRTVEVLQLPLTEEQYTRYETLAGCYHYSEDHLLFSVDHLVQRT
;
A
#
# COMPACT_ATOMS: atom_id res chain seq x y z
N MET A 1 22.58 -21.08 -15.50
CA MET A 1 21.24 -20.47 -15.36
C MET A 1 20.97 -20.30 -13.88
N THR A 2 21.14 -19.10 -13.36
CA THR A 2 20.89 -18.78 -11.95
C THR A 2 19.38 -18.80 -11.75
N GLN A 3 18.87 -19.83 -11.07
CA GLN A 3 17.45 -19.93 -10.74
C GLN A 3 17.10 -18.70 -9.90
N LYS A 4 16.34 -17.76 -10.47
CA LYS A 4 15.87 -16.56 -9.77
C LYS A 4 14.99 -17.06 -8.62
N ARG A 5 15.32 -16.65 -7.39
CA ARG A 5 14.50 -16.99 -6.22
C ARG A 5 13.11 -16.39 -6.42
N PRO A 6 12.02 -17.14 -6.16
CA PRO A 6 10.67 -16.55 -6.17
C PRO A 6 10.62 -15.39 -5.17
N ALA A 7 9.83 -14.37 -5.47
CA ALA A 7 9.66 -13.27 -4.54
C ALA A 7 8.83 -13.73 -3.34
N TYR A 8 9.11 -13.21 -2.15
CA TYR A 8 8.43 -13.62 -0.92
C TYR A 8 6.93 -13.30 -0.95
N TYR A 9 6.53 -12.19 -1.57
CA TYR A 9 5.11 -11.90 -1.75
C TYR A 9 4.41 -12.93 -2.67
N GLU A 10 5.12 -13.57 -3.61
CA GLU A 10 4.57 -14.67 -4.44
C GLU A 10 4.43 -15.96 -3.63
N LEU A 11 5.21 -16.09 -2.56
CA LEU A 11 5.13 -17.19 -1.59
C LEU A 11 4.08 -16.95 -0.50
N GLY A 12 3.30 -15.87 -0.58
CA GLY A 12 2.22 -15.59 0.37
C GLY A 12 2.63 -14.84 1.65
N TYR A 13 3.90 -14.44 1.79
CA TYR A 13 4.32 -13.61 2.92
C TYR A 13 3.72 -12.21 2.82
N GLY A 14 3.09 -11.73 3.89
CA GLY A 14 2.52 -10.38 3.98
C GLY A 14 3.30 -9.43 4.91
N GLU A 15 3.94 -9.96 5.95
CA GLU A 15 4.59 -9.22 7.04
C GLU A 15 6.04 -9.67 7.27
N ASP A 16 6.65 -9.34 8.42
CA ASP A 16 7.95 -9.88 8.83
C ASP A 16 7.88 -11.43 8.83
N PHE A 17 8.89 -12.10 8.29
CA PHE A 17 8.98 -13.57 8.21
C PHE A 17 10.36 -14.07 8.67
N GLY A 18 10.54 -15.39 8.78
CA GLY A 18 11.81 -16.02 9.13
C GLY A 18 12.38 -15.54 10.47
N LEU A 19 13.69 -15.26 10.53
CA LEU A 19 14.32 -14.78 11.77
C LEU A 19 13.74 -13.42 12.23
N THR A 20 13.37 -12.54 11.30
CA THR A 20 12.83 -11.23 11.65
C THR A 20 11.45 -11.31 12.30
N ALA A 21 10.59 -12.23 11.85
CA ALA A 21 9.33 -12.53 12.53
C ALA A 21 9.55 -13.02 13.97
N LEU A 22 10.50 -13.95 14.17
CA LEU A 22 10.81 -14.45 15.50
C LEU A 22 11.25 -13.33 16.44
N THR A 23 12.12 -12.43 15.95
CA THR A 23 12.58 -11.30 16.75
C THR A 23 11.48 -10.28 17.05
N GLU A 24 10.51 -10.12 16.15
CA GLU A 24 9.31 -9.30 16.40
C GLU A 24 8.46 -9.94 17.52
N LEU A 25 8.17 -11.24 17.45
CA LEU A 25 7.41 -11.96 18.48
C LEU A 25 8.06 -11.86 19.87
N LEU A 26 9.39 -12.01 19.92
CA LEU A 26 10.16 -11.87 21.14
C LEU A 26 10.14 -10.45 21.71
N SER A 27 9.99 -9.43 20.86
CA SER A 27 9.97 -8.01 21.26
C SER A 27 8.59 -7.54 21.77
N ARG A 28 7.53 -8.36 21.62
CA ARG A 28 6.18 -7.96 22.03
C ARG A 28 6.08 -7.80 23.55
N PRO A 29 5.38 -6.77 24.05
CA PRO A 29 5.13 -6.61 25.48
C PRO A 29 4.46 -7.85 26.08
N GLY A 30 5.02 -8.36 27.18
CA GLY A 30 4.48 -9.53 27.87
C GLY A 30 4.98 -10.89 27.35
N SER A 31 5.82 -10.92 26.31
CA SER A 31 6.50 -12.15 25.88
C SER A 31 7.40 -12.69 26.99
N ALA A 32 7.31 -14.00 27.25
CA ALA A 32 8.11 -14.65 28.28
C ALA A 32 9.59 -14.72 27.88
N THR A 33 10.48 -14.31 28.79
CA THR A 33 11.90 -14.01 28.49
C THR A 33 12.87 -15.18 28.74
N GLY A 34 12.38 -16.35 29.15
CA GLY A 34 13.22 -17.53 29.40
C GLY A 34 13.59 -18.28 28.11
N PRO A 35 14.74 -18.98 28.06
CA PRO A 35 15.16 -19.71 26.86
C PRO A 35 14.15 -20.74 26.34
N ALA A 36 13.44 -21.42 27.24
CA ALA A 36 12.42 -22.40 26.86
C ALA A 36 11.19 -21.72 26.22
N ALA A 37 10.78 -20.56 26.75
CA ALA A 37 9.67 -19.80 26.21
C ALA A 37 10.02 -19.16 24.86
N ALA A 38 11.23 -18.59 24.74
CA ALA A 38 11.74 -18.05 23.48
C ALA A 38 11.82 -19.14 22.39
N LEU A 39 12.23 -20.36 22.76
CA LEU A 39 12.24 -21.49 21.83
C LEU A 39 10.83 -21.98 21.50
N GLY A 40 9.89 -21.88 22.45
CA GLY A 40 8.46 -22.09 22.21
C GLY A 40 7.90 -21.14 21.15
N LEU A 41 8.24 -19.85 21.20
CA LEU A 41 7.86 -18.89 20.15
C LEU A 41 8.45 -19.24 18.78
N ALA A 42 9.67 -19.79 18.74
CA ALA A 42 10.25 -20.30 17.49
C ALA A 42 9.51 -21.54 16.96
N GLN A 43 9.03 -22.42 17.84
CA GLN A 43 8.18 -23.55 17.47
C GLN A 43 6.83 -23.08 16.94
N GLU A 44 6.15 -22.18 17.66
CA GLU A 44 4.89 -21.58 17.25
C GLU A 44 4.99 -20.91 15.89
N LEU A 45 6.07 -20.15 15.65
CA LEU A 45 6.33 -19.54 14.34
C LEU A 45 6.54 -20.61 13.27
N ALA A 46 7.39 -21.62 13.53
CA ALA A 46 7.64 -22.71 12.59
C ALA A 46 6.38 -23.50 12.23
N ASP A 47 5.39 -23.57 13.12
CA ASP A 47 4.12 -24.27 12.91
C ASP A 47 3.07 -23.46 12.13
N ARG A 48 3.27 -22.15 11.94
CA ARG A 48 2.34 -21.29 11.19
C ARG A 48 2.28 -21.68 9.71
N SER A 49 1.15 -21.34 9.07
CA SER A 49 0.90 -21.60 7.64
C SER A 49 1.20 -23.05 7.28
N GLU A 50 0.70 -23.98 8.09
CA GLU A 50 0.91 -25.42 7.92
C GLU A 50 2.39 -25.87 7.87
N GLY A 51 3.31 -25.07 8.40
CA GLY A 51 4.75 -25.36 8.41
C GLY A 51 5.58 -24.59 7.38
N GLU A 52 4.96 -23.74 6.56
CA GLU A 52 5.66 -22.95 5.53
C GLU A 52 6.66 -21.96 6.14
N GLU A 53 6.34 -21.36 7.29
CA GLU A 53 7.21 -20.40 7.99
C GLU A 53 8.52 -21.03 8.47
N ALA A 54 8.54 -22.35 8.71
CA ALA A 54 9.75 -23.06 9.12
C ALA A 54 10.85 -22.99 8.05
N PHE A 55 10.51 -22.84 6.76
CA PHE A 55 11.51 -22.75 5.68
C PHE A 55 12.41 -21.52 5.83
N GLU A 56 11.82 -20.34 5.97
CA GLU A 56 12.59 -19.10 6.04
C GLU A 56 13.24 -18.93 7.42
N LEU A 57 12.63 -19.46 8.48
CA LEU A 57 13.26 -19.51 9.80
C LEU A 57 14.52 -20.39 9.79
N GLU A 58 14.46 -21.57 9.16
CA GLU A 58 15.61 -22.48 9.02
C GLU A 58 16.72 -21.84 8.17
N GLU A 59 16.34 -21.29 7.01
CA GLU A 59 17.27 -20.76 6.03
C GLU A 59 18.00 -19.51 6.55
N ASP A 60 17.30 -18.60 7.23
CA ASP A 60 17.91 -17.41 7.83
C ASP A 60 18.90 -17.75 8.95
N ALA A 61 18.53 -18.68 9.84
CA ALA A 61 19.44 -19.17 10.88
C ALA A 61 20.69 -19.78 10.26
N ARG A 62 20.53 -20.64 9.25
CA ARG A 62 21.65 -21.27 8.54
C ARG A 62 22.52 -20.28 7.79
N ARG A 63 21.97 -19.20 7.21
CA ARG A 63 22.75 -18.11 6.59
C ARG A 63 23.71 -17.47 7.56
N LEU A 64 23.23 -17.11 8.75
CA LEU A 64 24.07 -16.53 9.79
C LEU A 64 25.09 -17.54 10.31
N LEU A 65 24.70 -18.80 10.51
CA LEU A 65 25.61 -19.85 10.98
C LEU A 65 26.75 -20.09 9.97
N ALA A 66 26.46 -20.10 8.67
CA ALA A 66 27.44 -20.31 7.60
C ALA A 66 28.34 -19.10 7.30
N SER A 67 27.98 -17.90 7.77
CA SER A 67 28.58 -16.62 7.34
C SER A 67 30.01 -16.31 7.80
N GLY A 68 30.62 -17.15 8.63
CA GLY A 68 31.94 -16.85 9.24
C GLY A 68 31.95 -15.60 10.12
N LEU A 69 30.79 -15.00 10.40
CA LEU A 69 30.69 -13.80 11.22
C LEU A 69 31.14 -14.06 12.67
N PRO A 70 31.88 -13.11 13.27
CA PRO A 70 32.26 -13.20 14.67
C PRO A 70 31.04 -13.27 15.60
N GLU A 71 31.21 -13.93 16.73
CA GLU A 71 30.15 -14.06 17.75
C GLU A 71 29.58 -12.70 18.18
N ARG A 72 30.44 -11.69 18.34
CA ARG A 72 30.02 -10.33 18.69
C ARG A 72 29.04 -9.74 17.66
N VAL A 73 29.23 -10.05 16.37
CA VAL A 73 28.40 -9.49 15.30
C VAL A 73 27.01 -10.12 15.39
N LEU A 74 26.96 -11.45 15.50
CA LEU A 74 25.70 -12.20 15.65
C LEU A 74 24.93 -11.74 16.91
N HIS A 75 25.62 -11.60 18.03
CA HIS A 75 25.03 -11.16 19.29
C HIS A 75 24.48 -9.74 19.21
N THR A 76 25.26 -8.78 18.70
CA THR A 76 24.82 -7.38 18.58
C THR A 76 23.60 -7.23 17.67
N VAL A 77 23.58 -7.90 16.50
CA VAL A 77 22.43 -7.78 15.58
C VAL A 77 21.19 -8.50 16.11
N TRP A 78 21.37 -9.60 16.85
CA TRP A 78 20.27 -10.29 17.54
C TRP A 78 19.61 -9.40 18.60
N LEU A 79 20.43 -8.77 19.46
CA LEU A 79 19.93 -7.86 20.49
C LEU A 79 19.23 -6.64 19.89
N ALA A 80 19.77 -6.08 18.81
CA ALA A 80 19.13 -4.96 18.11
C ALA A 80 17.78 -5.35 17.51
N ALA A 81 17.69 -6.53 16.88
CA ALA A 81 16.46 -7.01 16.27
C ALA A 81 15.36 -7.31 17.30
N THR A 82 15.76 -7.75 18.51
CA THR A 82 14.85 -8.09 19.62
C THR A 82 14.59 -6.93 20.58
N ALA A 83 15.10 -5.72 20.33
CA ALA A 83 15.10 -4.62 21.30
C ALA A 83 15.66 -5.01 22.69
N ASN A 84 16.60 -5.96 22.75
CA ASN A 84 17.13 -6.58 23.97
C ASN A 84 16.12 -7.42 24.79
N ALA A 85 14.97 -7.78 24.21
CA ALA A 85 13.94 -8.56 24.91
C ALA A 85 14.40 -9.98 25.26
N PHE A 86 15.35 -10.54 24.50
CA PHE A 86 15.95 -11.84 24.78
C PHE A 86 17.45 -11.84 24.47
N ASP A 87 18.27 -11.99 25.52
CA ASP A 87 19.72 -12.12 25.41
C ASP A 87 20.18 -13.57 25.67
N PRO A 88 20.62 -14.30 24.62
CA PRO A 88 21.17 -15.64 24.78
C PRO A 88 22.35 -15.68 25.78
N THR A 89 23.22 -14.67 25.78
CA THR A 89 24.41 -14.66 26.66
C THR A 89 24.05 -14.47 28.13
N GLY A 90 22.99 -13.69 28.42
CA GLY A 90 22.39 -13.57 29.74
C GLY A 90 21.86 -14.90 30.31
N HIS A 91 21.65 -15.88 29.44
CA HIS A 91 21.24 -17.24 29.78
C HIS A 91 22.36 -18.30 29.61
N GLY A 92 23.62 -17.85 29.49
CA GLY A 92 24.77 -18.76 29.45
C GLY A 92 24.95 -19.51 28.13
N MET A 93 24.39 -19.02 27.03
CA MET A 93 24.59 -19.57 25.69
C MET A 93 25.17 -18.53 24.73
N THR A 94 25.92 -19.00 23.73
CA THR A 94 26.33 -18.14 22.62
C THR A 94 25.14 -17.86 21.71
N CYS A 95 25.15 -16.74 21.00
CA CYS A 95 24.18 -16.45 19.96
C CYS A 95 24.23 -17.50 18.84
N ARG A 96 25.42 -18.04 18.54
CA ARG A 96 25.56 -19.17 17.60
C ARG A 96 24.82 -20.43 18.09
N ALA A 97 25.02 -20.83 19.34
CA ALA A 97 24.30 -21.97 19.91
C ALA A 97 22.78 -21.74 19.95
N TRP A 98 22.35 -20.49 20.12
CA TRP A 98 20.95 -20.11 20.03
C TRP A 98 20.40 -20.25 18.60
N LEU A 99 21.11 -19.75 17.59
CA LEU A 99 20.73 -19.92 16.17
C LEU A 99 20.72 -21.39 15.73
N GLU A 100 21.62 -22.22 16.26
CA GLU A 100 21.60 -23.68 16.07
C GLU A 100 20.30 -24.29 16.58
N ARG A 101 19.85 -23.93 17.79
CA ARG A 101 18.57 -24.40 18.34
C ARG A 101 17.36 -23.96 17.51
N ILE A 102 17.35 -22.73 17.01
CA ILE A 102 16.30 -22.25 16.11
C ILE A 102 16.27 -23.10 14.82
N SER A 103 17.45 -23.32 14.22
CA SER A 103 17.58 -24.14 13.01
C SER A 103 17.15 -25.58 13.25
N GLU A 104 17.47 -26.16 14.40
CA GLU A 104 17.04 -27.50 14.80
C GLU A 104 15.52 -27.60 14.93
N VAL A 105 14.87 -26.63 15.58
CA VAL A 105 13.41 -26.56 15.70
C VAL A 105 12.75 -26.52 14.32
N ALA A 106 13.19 -25.60 13.46
CA ALA A 106 12.63 -25.46 12.12
C ALA A 106 12.86 -26.72 11.28
N THR A 107 14.07 -27.30 11.34
CA THR A 107 14.41 -28.56 10.65
C THR A 107 13.54 -29.72 11.14
N ALA A 108 13.33 -29.82 12.45
CA ALA A 108 12.51 -30.87 13.04
C ALA A 108 11.07 -30.77 12.53
N ARG A 109 10.50 -29.56 12.48
CA ARG A 109 9.16 -29.33 11.95
C ARG A 109 9.04 -29.70 10.47
N LEU A 110 10.00 -29.29 9.64
CA LEU A 110 10.00 -29.59 8.21
C LEU A 110 10.19 -31.09 7.91
N ARG A 111 10.82 -31.84 8.83
CA ARG A 111 10.93 -33.31 8.73
C ARG A 111 9.65 -34.03 9.11
N GLN A 112 8.73 -33.41 9.83
CA GLN A 112 7.41 -34.01 10.08
C GLN A 112 6.63 -34.18 8.77
N ASP A 113 6.72 -33.19 7.86
CA ASP A 113 6.07 -33.28 6.54
C ASP A 113 6.86 -34.18 5.57
N LYS A 114 8.19 -34.16 5.66
CA LYS A 114 9.08 -34.97 4.83
C LYS A 114 10.30 -35.45 5.60
N ALA A 115 10.21 -36.66 6.17
CA ALA A 115 11.25 -37.25 7.02
C ALA A 115 12.65 -37.31 6.37
N SER A 116 12.73 -37.47 5.04
CA SER A 116 13.99 -37.53 4.27
C SER A 116 14.52 -36.17 3.84
N ARG A 117 13.93 -35.06 4.31
CA ARG A 117 14.38 -33.72 3.95
C ARG A 117 15.78 -33.46 4.49
N THR A 118 16.70 -33.23 3.55
CA THR A 118 17.99 -32.59 3.79
C THR A 118 17.89 -31.15 3.33
N PRO A 119 18.24 -30.16 4.17
CA PRO A 119 18.19 -28.77 3.77
C PRO A 119 19.14 -28.50 2.58
N PRO A 120 18.73 -27.70 1.58
CA PRO A 120 19.60 -27.37 0.44
C PRO A 120 20.83 -26.58 0.91
N PRO A 121 21.92 -26.49 0.12
CA PRO A 121 23.04 -25.61 0.46
C PRO A 121 22.59 -24.15 0.58
N VAL A 122 23.11 -23.42 1.58
CA VAL A 122 22.84 -21.98 1.75
C VAL A 122 23.35 -21.23 0.52
N ARG A 123 22.51 -20.35 -0.04
CA ARG A 123 22.87 -19.49 -1.18
C ARG A 123 22.66 -18.03 -0.81
N PRO A 124 23.66 -17.36 -0.24
CA PRO A 124 23.49 -15.99 0.20
C PRO A 124 23.42 -15.02 -0.99
N VAL A 125 22.60 -13.98 -0.84
CA VAL A 125 22.54 -12.85 -1.78
C VAL A 125 23.78 -11.99 -1.58
N ARG A 126 24.70 -12.03 -2.55
CA ARG A 126 25.99 -11.31 -2.54
C ARG A 126 26.16 -10.35 -3.69
N ASP A 127 25.06 -9.93 -4.32
CA ASP A 127 25.12 -8.92 -5.39
C ASP A 127 25.76 -7.63 -4.85
N PRO A 128 26.92 -7.20 -5.38
CA PRO A 128 27.60 -6.01 -4.89
C PRO A 128 26.77 -4.73 -5.01
N ARG A 129 25.84 -4.65 -5.97
CA ARG A 129 24.93 -3.51 -6.13
C ARG A 129 23.92 -3.46 -4.99
N LEU A 130 23.28 -4.59 -4.68
CA LEU A 130 22.32 -4.69 -3.57
C LEU A 130 23.02 -4.48 -2.22
N CYS A 131 24.20 -5.07 -1.99
CA CYS A 131 24.99 -4.83 -0.79
C CYS A 131 25.27 -3.33 -0.59
N ARG A 132 25.73 -2.63 -1.65
CA ARG A 132 26.00 -1.19 -1.58
C ARG A 132 24.74 -0.37 -1.32
N ALA A 133 23.61 -0.74 -1.91
CA ALA A 133 22.34 -0.05 -1.70
C ALA A 133 21.87 -0.17 -0.24
N VAL A 134 21.91 -1.37 0.34
CA VAL A 134 21.56 -1.59 1.75
C VAL A 134 22.52 -0.84 2.68
N VAL A 135 23.84 -0.93 2.43
CA VAL A 135 24.85 -0.20 3.22
C VAL A 135 24.67 1.32 3.12
N ALA A 136 24.25 1.84 1.98
CA ALA A 136 23.96 3.26 1.84
C ALA A 136 22.81 3.68 2.78
N GLU A 137 21.68 2.95 2.79
CA GLU A 137 20.55 3.27 3.68
C GLU A 137 20.87 3.07 5.17
N LEU A 138 21.69 2.07 5.49
CA LEU A 138 22.23 1.86 6.84
C LEU A 138 23.08 3.05 7.29
N ARG A 139 23.90 3.63 6.40
CA ARG A 139 24.71 4.82 6.71
C ARG A 139 23.86 6.07 6.89
N VAL A 140 22.76 6.22 6.16
CA VAL A 140 21.80 7.32 6.38
C VAL A 140 21.18 7.24 7.77
N THR A 141 20.86 6.04 8.26
CA THR A 141 20.22 5.83 9.57
C THR A 141 21.20 5.68 10.73
N ALA A 142 22.51 5.62 10.46
CA ALA A 142 23.53 5.29 11.44
C ALA A 142 23.50 6.17 12.70
N ALA A 143 23.43 7.50 12.53
CA ALA A 143 23.42 8.43 13.66
C ALA A 143 22.16 8.26 14.54
N ALA A 144 21.00 8.06 13.89
CA ALA A 144 19.74 7.87 14.60
C ALA A 144 19.69 6.51 15.33
N LEU A 145 20.19 5.44 14.70
CA LEU A 145 20.34 4.11 15.31
C LEU A 145 21.28 4.13 16.52
N VAL A 146 22.43 4.81 16.44
CA VAL A 146 23.36 4.96 17.57
C VAL A 146 22.75 5.78 18.70
N GLY A 147 21.93 6.78 18.38
CA GLY A 147 21.19 7.55 19.38
C GLY A 147 20.08 6.74 20.07
N ALA A 148 19.42 5.84 19.34
CA ALA A 148 18.28 5.07 19.84
C ALA A 148 18.66 3.73 20.51
N SER A 149 19.84 3.18 20.21
CA SER A 149 20.31 1.90 20.73
C SER A 149 21.63 2.05 21.49
N PRO A 150 21.74 1.55 22.73
CA PRO A 150 23.00 1.59 23.50
C PRO A 150 24.04 0.58 23.00
N LEU A 151 23.72 -0.22 21.98
CA LEU A 151 24.56 -1.31 21.50
C LEU A 151 25.80 -0.77 20.76
N PRO A 152 27.02 -1.08 21.25
CA PRO A 152 28.23 -0.56 20.65
C PRO A 152 28.45 -1.16 19.26
N LYS A 153 28.84 -0.31 18.30
CA LYS A 153 29.18 -0.70 16.92
C LYS A 153 28.02 -1.42 16.19
N LEU A 154 26.77 -1.16 16.56
CA LEU A 154 25.60 -1.76 15.91
C LEU A 154 25.62 -1.58 14.39
N VAL A 155 25.86 -0.35 13.92
CA VAL A 155 25.94 0.00 12.51
C VAL A 155 27.00 -0.84 11.78
N ASP A 156 28.21 -0.94 12.35
CA ASP A 156 29.28 -1.78 11.79
C ASP A 156 28.90 -3.26 11.77
N CYS A 157 28.21 -3.76 12.80
CA CYS A 157 27.79 -5.16 12.88
C CYS A 157 26.73 -5.48 11.83
N LEU A 158 25.75 -4.60 11.61
CA LEU A 158 24.78 -4.73 10.53
C LEU A 158 25.45 -4.67 9.14
N GLU A 159 26.42 -3.77 8.92
CA GLU A 159 27.19 -3.72 7.66
C GLU A 159 27.98 -5.02 7.42
N HIS A 160 28.53 -5.64 8.47
CA HIS A 160 29.15 -6.97 8.37
C HIS A 160 28.14 -8.06 8.00
N VAL A 161 26.89 -8.00 8.47
CA VAL A 161 25.86 -8.97 8.04
C VAL A 161 25.55 -8.80 6.56
N VAL A 162 25.31 -7.58 6.10
CA VAL A 162 25.00 -7.29 4.69
C VAL A 162 26.10 -7.77 3.75
N THR A 163 27.36 -7.47 4.10
CA THR A 163 28.51 -7.77 3.24
C THR A 163 29.05 -9.19 3.45
N GLY A 164 28.92 -9.74 4.66
CA GLY A 164 29.57 -10.95 5.16
C GLY A 164 28.66 -12.16 5.33
N ALA A 165 27.34 -11.99 5.45
CA ALA A 165 26.36 -13.08 5.50
C ALA A 165 25.41 -13.10 4.30
N ASP A 166 24.58 -12.08 4.14
CA ASP A 166 23.52 -12.03 3.14
C ASP A 166 22.92 -10.62 3.07
N ALA A 167 22.76 -10.07 1.87
CA ALA A 167 22.24 -8.71 1.70
C ALA A 167 20.74 -8.58 1.98
N ASP A 168 19.93 -9.61 1.68
CA ASP A 168 18.49 -9.64 1.94
C ASP A 168 18.24 -9.74 3.46
N LEU A 169 18.85 -10.71 4.13
CA LEU A 169 18.75 -10.84 5.59
C LEU A 169 19.33 -9.61 6.29
N GLY A 170 20.43 -9.05 5.79
CA GLY A 170 20.99 -7.80 6.29
C GLY A 170 20.03 -6.61 6.18
N MET A 171 19.30 -6.49 5.07
CA MET A 171 18.23 -5.50 4.89
C MET A 171 17.08 -5.72 5.88
N ARG A 172 16.60 -6.95 6.01
CA ARG A 172 15.51 -7.28 6.95
C ARG A 172 15.91 -7.02 8.41
N LEU A 173 17.14 -7.33 8.80
CA LEU A 173 17.67 -7.03 10.14
C LEU A 173 17.84 -5.53 10.38
N LEU A 174 18.23 -4.75 9.36
CA LEU A 174 18.21 -3.28 9.43
C LEU A 174 16.79 -2.78 9.69
N LEU A 175 15.81 -3.19 8.89
CA LEU A 175 14.40 -2.81 9.06
C LEU A 175 13.89 -3.18 10.45
N ARG A 176 14.16 -4.40 10.91
CA ARG A 176 13.79 -4.88 12.24
C ARG A 176 14.41 -4.04 13.36
N ALA A 177 15.68 -3.66 13.25
CA ALA A 177 16.33 -2.77 14.22
C ALA A 177 15.70 -1.36 14.22
N LEU A 178 15.37 -0.80 13.05
CA LEU A 178 14.67 0.48 12.96
C LEU A 178 13.28 0.43 13.63
N LYS A 179 12.51 -0.64 13.37
CA LYS A 179 11.21 -0.89 13.99
C LYS A 179 11.32 -1.08 15.51
N ALA A 180 12.24 -1.94 15.95
CA ALA A 180 12.48 -2.30 17.35
C ALA A 180 12.89 -1.10 18.22
N HIS A 181 13.64 -0.17 17.64
CA HIS A 181 14.10 1.04 18.33
C HIS A 181 13.29 2.29 17.95
N SER A 182 12.18 2.14 17.21
CA SER A 182 11.32 3.23 16.72
C SER A 182 12.10 4.39 16.12
N VAL A 183 13.16 4.09 15.35
CA VAL A 183 14.02 5.08 14.72
C VAL A 183 13.23 5.86 13.67
N PRO A 184 13.11 7.19 13.77
CA PRO A 184 12.39 7.97 12.78
C PRO A 184 13.02 7.85 11.39
N VAL A 185 12.21 7.47 10.39
CA VAL A 185 12.62 7.35 8.99
C VAL A 185 11.94 8.44 8.16
N PRO A 186 12.70 9.39 7.58
CA PRO A 186 12.13 10.37 6.66
C PRO A 186 11.45 9.71 5.46
N TYR A 187 10.31 10.25 5.02
CA TYR A 187 9.53 9.68 3.89
C TYR A 187 10.36 9.39 2.64
N GLY A 188 11.27 10.29 2.26
CA GLY A 188 12.15 10.09 1.10
C GLY A 188 13.09 8.87 1.25
N GLN A 189 13.50 8.55 2.48
CA GLN A 189 14.25 7.32 2.77
C GLN A 189 13.33 6.10 2.78
N TYR A 190 12.17 6.19 3.40
CA TYR A 190 11.18 5.11 3.41
C TYR A 190 10.84 4.61 2.00
N ARG A 191 10.63 5.52 1.04
CA ARG A 191 10.42 5.14 -0.37
C ARG A 191 11.59 4.37 -0.98
N ARG A 192 12.84 4.73 -0.64
CA ARG A 192 14.03 3.99 -1.12
C ARG A 192 14.13 2.62 -0.46
N LEU A 193 13.77 2.49 0.82
CA LEU A 193 13.69 1.20 1.52
C LEU A 193 12.62 0.30 0.91
N LEU A 194 11.44 0.82 0.57
CA LEU A 194 10.40 0.08 -0.17
C LEU A 194 10.91 -0.38 -1.55
N ALA A 195 11.47 0.53 -2.34
CA ALA A 195 12.02 0.20 -3.66
C ALA A 195 13.14 -0.84 -3.60
N LEU A 196 13.94 -0.82 -2.52
CA LEU A 196 14.95 -1.83 -2.26
C LEU A 196 14.33 -3.17 -1.82
N GLY A 197 13.28 -3.13 -1.00
CA GLY A 197 12.49 -4.32 -0.63
C GLY A 197 11.90 -5.03 -1.85
N TRP A 198 11.35 -4.29 -2.80
CA TRP A 198 10.87 -4.84 -4.07
C TRP A 198 11.98 -5.55 -4.87
N GLN A 199 13.20 -5.02 -4.87
CA GLN A 199 14.34 -5.69 -5.54
C GLN A 199 14.73 -7.02 -4.87
N PHE A 200 14.48 -7.16 -3.58
CA PHE A 200 14.64 -8.42 -2.84
C PHE A 200 13.40 -9.31 -2.88
N GLY A 201 12.29 -8.82 -3.44
CA GLY A 201 11.00 -9.52 -3.46
C GLY A 201 10.29 -9.53 -2.11
N LEU A 202 10.59 -8.59 -1.21
CA LEU A 202 9.92 -8.46 0.09
C LEU A 202 8.48 -7.97 -0.11
N PRO A 203 7.51 -8.46 0.69
CA PRO A 203 6.19 -7.84 0.73
C PRO A 203 6.28 -6.43 1.34
N PRO A 204 5.42 -5.48 0.93
CA PRO A 204 5.45 -4.12 1.47
C PRO A 204 5.28 -4.05 2.99
N GLY A 205 4.45 -4.91 3.60
CA GLY A 205 4.25 -4.97 5.05
C GLY A 205 5.53 -5.27 5.83
N ALA A 206 6.42 -6.13 5.29
CA ALA A 206 7.73 -6.38 5.88
C ALA A 206 8.62 -5.11 5.94
N VAL A 207 8.38 -4.11 5.09
CA VAL A 207 9.08 -2.83 5.15
C VAL A 207 8.31 -1.80 5.98
N HIS A 208 7.00 -1.68 5.75
CA HIS A 208 6.13 -0.65 6.29
C HIS A 208 5.73 -0.88 7.75
N ASP A 209 5.26 -2.08 8.07
CA ASP A 209 4.55 -2.32 9.33
C ASP A 209 5.48 -2.14 10.52
N GLY A 210 5.08 -1.28 11.46
CA GLY A 210 5.84 -0.95 12.66
C GLY A 210 7.02 0.01 12.44
N LEU A 211 7.22 0.54 11.23
CA LEU A 211 8.26 1.53 10.96
C LEU A 211 7.80 2.94 11.37
N ALA A 212 8.64 3.67 12.11
CA ALA A 212 8.36 5.04 12.54
C ALA A 212 8.62 6.04 11.40
N ILE A 213 7.68 6.16 10.46
CA ILE A 213 7.83 7.00 9.26
C ILE A 213 7.47 8.45 9.59
N THR A 214 8.36 9.38 9.21
CA THR A 214 8.06 10.82 9.22
C THR A 214 7.44 11.21 7.88
N TRP A 215 6.11 11.16 7.85
CA TRP A 215 5.32 11.49 6.66
C TRP A 215 5.33 12.99 6.36
N PRO A 216 5.34 13.39 5.08
CA PRO A 216 4.94 14.74 4.72
C PRO A 216 3.44 14.93 5.06
N PRO A 217 2.97 16.18 5.20
CA PRO A 217 1.55 16.44 5.38
C PRO A 217 0.72 15.77 4.28
N ALA A 218 -0.39 15.14 4.66
CA ALA A 218 -1.37 14.67 3.69
C ALA A 218 -1.82 15.87 2.83
N SER A 219 -1.94 15.64 1.53
CA SER A 219 -2.35 16.67 0.58
C SER A 219 -3.16 16.04 -0.52
N ALA A 220 -4.32 16.64 -0.79
CA ALA A 220 -5.17 16.25 -1.89
C ALA A 220 -4.61 16.71 -3.26
N ALA A 221 -3.70 17.70 -3.25
CA ALA A 221 -3.01 18.17 -4.46
C ALA A 221 -1.91 17.21 -4.95
N SER A 222 -1.41 16.32 -4.08
CA SER A 222 -0.36 15.37 -4.46
C SER A 222 -0.96 14.10 -5.05
N ARG A 223 -0.76 13.90 -6.36
CA ARG A 223 -1.12 12.67 -7.08
C ARG A 223 -0.02 11.62 -7.06
N GLN A 224 1.08 11.90 -6.35
CA GLN A 224 2.23 11.00 -6.28
C GLN A 224 1.88 9.69 -5.57
N GLY A 225 2.19 8.56 -6.20
CA GLY A 225 1.92 7.22 -5.65
C GLY A 225 0.45 6.80 -5.76
N ILE A 226 -0.34 7.48 -6.59
CA ILE A 226 -1.68 7.04 -6.98
C ILE A 226 -1.58 6.39 -8.35
N ASP A 227 -1.63 5.06 -8.38
CA ASP A 227 -1.46 4.31 -9.63
C ASP A 227 -2.81 4.11 -10.36
N GLY A 228 -3.94 4.06 -9.65
CA GLY A 228 -5.24 3.76 -10.25
C GLY A 228 -6.24 4.91 -10.22
N ASP A 229 -7.52 4.53 -10.21
CA ASP A 229 -8.64 5.42 -9.88
C ASP A 229 -8.50 5.96 -8.46
N PHE A 230 -9.01 7.18 -8.20
CA PHE A 230 -8.92 7.85 -6.89
C PHE A 230 -10.08 8.80 -6.63
N GLY A 231 -10.24 9.21 -5.37
CA GLY A 231 -11.27 10.18 -4.96
C GLY A 231 -12.69 9.66 -5.18
N PHE A 232 -13.59 10.55 -5.63
CA PHE A 232 -15.02 10.24 -5.74
C PHE A 232 -15.33 9.15 -6.78
N SER A 233 -14.61 9.12 -7.92
CA SER A 233 -14.78 8.06 -8.93
C SER A 233 -14.39 6.68 -8.39
N ARG A 234 -13.28 6.59 -7.65
CA ARG A 234 -12.87 5.34 -6.98
C ARG A 234 -13.89 4.88 -5.95
N LEU A 235 -14.41 5.81 -5.14
CA LEU A 235 -15.47 5.49 -4.19
C LEU A 235 -16.69 4.93 -4.92
N ALA A 236 -17.16 5.61 -5.96
CA ALA A 236 -18.33 5.16 -6.74
C ALA A 236 -18.13 3.75 -7.32
N ARG A 237 -16.92 3.45 -7.82
CA ARG A 237 -16.57 2.09 -8.29
C ARG A 237 -16.72 1.02 -7.22
N GLN A 238 -16.32 1.28 -5.98
CA GLN A 238 -16.49 0.33 -4.87
C GLN A 238 -17.96 0.06 -4.53
N PHE A 239 -18.81 1.06 -4.75
CA PHE A 239 -20.26 0.95 -4.61
C PHE A 239 -20.94 0.22 -5.76
N THR A 240 -20.23 -0.14 -6.84
CA THR A 240 -20.77 -1.04 -7.87
C THR A 240 -20.52 -2.52 -7.56
N ALA A 241 -19.31 -2.86 -7.11
CA ALA A 241 -18.84 -4.26 -7.12
C ALA A 241 -18.86 -4.98 -5.75
N GLY A 242 -19.10 -4.29 -4.62
CA GLY A 242 -18.92 -4.97 -3.34
C GLY A 242 -19.39 -4.29 -2.06
N TRP A 243 -20.03 -3.12 -2.06
CA TRP A 243 -20.38 -2.49 -0.78
C TRP A 243 -21.37 -3.28 0.10
N HIS A 244 -22.19 -4.16 -0.49
CA HIS A 244 -23.34 -4.81 0.16
C HIS A 244 -23.07 -5.67 1.41
N TYR A 245 -21.82 -5.98 1.74
CA TYR A 245 -21.46 -6.67 2.99
C TYR A 245 -21.16 -5.73 4.16
N ARG A 246 -21.33 -4.41 3.97
CA ARG A 246 -21.17 -3.36 4.97
C ARG A 246 -22.34 -2.38 4.91
N THR A 247 -22.51 -1.58 5.95
CA THR A 247 -23.32 -0.36 5.83
C THR A 247 -22.65 0.64 4.86
N PRO A 248 -23.41 1.55 4.22
CA PRO A 248 -22.82 2.57 3.34
C PRO A 248 -21.74 3.40 4.03
N ARG A 249 -21.95 3.79 5.31
CA ARG A 249 -20.94 4.50 6.10
C ARG A 249 -19.68 3.67 6.32
N GLU A 250 -19.81 2.39 6.67
CA GLU A 250 -18.66 1.48 6.81
C GLU A 250 -17.93 1.23 5.48
N ALA A 251 -18.64 1.25 4.36
CA ALA A 251 -18.02 1.16 3.04
C ALA A 251 -17.18 2.40 2.73
N VAL A 252 -17.68 3.62 3.02
CA VAL A 252 -16.89 4.85 2.92
C VAL A 252 -15.71 4.81 3.89
N ALA A 253 -15.92 4.37 5.14
CA ALA A 253 -14.86 4.24 6.14
C ALA A 253 -13.75 3.25 5.71
N ALA A 254 -14.12 2.16 5.03
CA ALA A 254 -13.15 1.24 4.44
C ALA A 254 -12.41 1.88 3.25
N ALA A 255 -13.10 2.67 2.43
CA ALA A 255 -12.51 3.35 1.28
C ALA A 255 -11.43 4.36 1.69
N VAL A 256 -11.69 5.16 2.74
CA VAL A 256 -10.75 6.21 3.20
C VAL A 256 -9.54 5.67 3.94
N LYS A 257 -9.62 4.44 4.50
CA LYS A 257 -8.50 3.72 5.11
C LYS A 257 -7.58 3.04 4.08
N GLY A 258 -7.94 3.10 2.81
CA GLY A 258 -7.22 2.43 1.72
C GLY A 258 -5.94 3.14 1.27
N ASP A 259 -5.28 3.89 2.15
CA ASP A 259 -3.98 4.47 1.83
C ASP A 259 -3.01 3.33 1.46
N GLY A 260 -2.39 3.46 0.30
CA GLY A 260 -1.36 2.52 -0.13
C GLY A 260 -0.07 2.76 0.68
N TYR A 261 0.83 1.78 0.70
CA TYR A 261 2.08 1.88 1.45
C TYR A 261 2.94 3.10 1.08
N GLU A 262 2.80 3.63 -0.13
CA GLU A 262 3.62 4.76 -0.60
C GLU A 262 3.08 6.13 -0.23
N ARG A 263 1.91 6.22 0.42
CA ARG A 263 1.21 7.50 0.63
C ARG A 263 1.11 7.86 2.10
N PRO A 264 1.16 9.18 2.43
CA PRO A 264 0.85 9.64 3.77
C PRO A 264 -0.51 9.13 4.26
N PRO A 265 -0.63 8.75 5.55
CA PRO A 265 -1.91 8.47 6.16
C PRO A 265 -2.89 9.64 5.97
N GLY A 266 -4.13 9.32 5.61
CA GLY A 266 -5.19 10.27 5.30
C GLY A 266 -5.19 10.76 3.85
N SER A 267 -4.30 10.28 2.98
CA SER A 267 -4.24 10.71 1.57
C SER A 267 -5.54 10.43 0.81
N GLU A 268 -6.11 9.23 0.94
CA GLU A 268 -7.39 8.87 0.31
C GLU A 268 -8.55 9.73 0.83
N ALA A 269 -8.61 9.94 2.14
CA ALA A 269 -9.62 10.80 2.75
C ALA A 269 -9.49 12.26 2.27
N ALA A 270 -8.26 12.78 2.16
CA ALA A 270 -8.02 14.14 1.71
C ALA A 270 -8.50 14.35 0.26
N VAL A 271 -8.16 13.44 -0.64
CA VAL A 271 -8.58 13.50 -2.06
C VAL A 271 -10.10 13.37 -2.20
N LEU A 272 -10.70 12.41 -1.48
CA LEU A 272 -12.15 12.22 -1.50
C LEU A 272 -12.88 13.43 -0.91
N LEU A 273 -12.40 13.99 0.20
CA LEU A 273 -12.98 15.18 0.81
C LEU A 273 -12.93 16.40 -0.12
N GLU A 274 -11.83 16.57 -0.86
CA GLU A 274 -11.71 17.65 -1.86
C GLU A 274 -12.76 17.49 -2.97
N ASP A 275 -12.87 16.30 -3.57
CA ASP A 275 -13.88 16.04 -4.60
C ASP A 275 -15.31 16.24 -4.07
N THR A 276 -15.61 15.71 -2.88
CA THR A 276 -16.92 15.84 -2.25
C THR A 276 -17.27 17.30 -1.98
N ARG A 277 -16.32 18.11 -1.49
CA ARG A 277 -16.55 19.54 -1.26
C ARG A 277 -16.73 20.33 -2.55
N ARG A 278 -16.03 19.96 -3.63
CA ARG A 278 -16.26 20.54 -4.97
C ARG A 278 -17.67 20.22 -5.49
N LEU A 279 -18.14 18.99 -5.30
CA LEU A 279 -19.49 18.58 -5.69
C LEU A 279 -20.59 19.21 -4.82
N LEU A 280 -20.28 19.57 -3.56
CA LEU A 280 -21.19 20.31 -2.69
C LEU A 280 -21.34 21.80 -3.06
N ASP A 281 -20.64 22.29 -4.08
CA ASP A 281 -20.73 23.67 -4.54
C ASP A 281 -22.20 24.09 -4.78
N PRO A 282 -22.60 25.32 -4.37
CA PRO A 282 -23.98 25.79 -4.55
C PRO A 282 -24.44 25.88 -6.01
N GLY A 283 -23.52 25.91 -6.98
CA GLY A 283 -23.77 25.97 -8.42
C GLY A 283 -24.25 24.67 -9.05
N LEU A 284 -24.27 23.55 -8.31
CA LEU A 284 -24.88 22.29 -8.72
C LEU A 284 -26.24 22.07 -8.07
N SER A 285 -27.21 21.54 -8.80
CA SER A 285 -28.46 21.10 -8.18
C SER A 285 -28.28 19.75 -7.49
N ASP A 286 -29.16 19.45 -6.52
CA ASP A 286 -29.21 18.13 -5.88
C ASP A 286 -29.49 17.00 -6.87
N ASP A 287 -30.36 17.27 -7.86
CA ASP A 287 -30.68 16.32 -8.93
C ASP A 287 -29.44 15.93 -9.74
N VAL A 288 -28.55 16.88 -10.05
CA VAL A 288 -27.30 16.61 -10.78
C VAL A 288 -26.39 15.70 -9.97
N ILE A 289 -26.24 15.98 -8.66
CA ILE A 289 -25.43 15.15 -7.76
C ILE A 289 -26.01 13.73 -7.68
N THR A 290 -27.34 13.62 -7.53
CA THR A 290 -28.05 12.35 -7.46
C THR A 290 -27.86 11.54 -8.73
N VAL A 291 -28.05 12.14 -9.91
CA VAL A 291 -27.83 11.50 -11.22
C VAL A 291 -26.39 10.98 -11.34
N LEU A 292 -25.40 11.79 -10.97
CA LEU A 292 -23.99 11.40 -11.08
C LEU A 292 -23.64 10.22 -10.17
N TRP A 293 -24.11 10.24 -8.93
CA TRP A 293 -23.88 9.12 -8.00
C TRP A 293 -24.52 7.84 -8.53
N LEU A 294 -25.79 7.90 -8.94
CA LEU A 294 -26.50 6.74 -9.47
C LEU A 294 -25.84 6.21 -10.74
N ALA A 295 -25.36 7.09 -11.62
CA ALA A 295 -24.65 6.69 -12.83
C ALA A 295 -23.29 6.07 -12.53
N ALA A 296 -22.45 6.72 -11.73
CA ALA A 296 -21.10 6.26 -11.46
C ALA A 296 -21.05 4.95 -10.65
N THR A 297 -22.11 4.65 -9.90
CA THR A 297 -22.25 3.42 -9.09
C THR A 297 -23.01 2.30 -9.80
N ASP A 298 -23.51 2.50 -11.02
CA ASP A 298 -24.51 1.61 -11.66
C ASP A 298 -25.71 1.33 -10.75
N ARG A 299 -26.18 2.38 -10.07
CA ARG A 299 -27.22 2.35 -9.02
C ARG A 299 -26.92 1.42 -7.85
N GLY A 300 -25.67 1.01 -7.67
CA GLY A 300 -25.24 0.08 -6.64
C GLY A 300 -25.72 0.47 -5.25
N TYR A 301 -25.55 1.74 -4.84
CA TYR A 301 -26.24 2.32 -3.69
C TYR A 301 -27.26 3.39 -4.14
N SER A 302 -28.50 2.96 -4.32
CA SER A 302 -29.63 3.80 -4.77
C SER A 302 -30.13 4.75 -3.67
N ILE A 303 -29.43 5.86 -3.45
CA ILE A 303 -29.73 6.87 -2.41
C ILE A 303 -31.15 7.44 -2.51
N ASP A 304 -31.64 7.65 -3.73
CA ASP A 304 -32.99 8.13 -4.05
C ASP A 304 -34.07 7.20 -3.50
N ARG A 305 -33.85 5.88 -3.54
CA ARG A 305 -34.75 4.88 -2.99
C ARG A 305 -34.83 4.94 -1.46
N PHE A 306 -33.76 5.37 -0.82
CA PHE A 306 -33.69 5.54 0.62
C PHE A 306 -34.17 6.93 1.06
N GLY A 307 -34.63 7.77 0.13
CA GLY A 307 -35.06 9.14 0.42
C GLY A 307 -33.89 10.05 0.80
N ILE A 308 -32.65 9.66 0.47
CA ILE A 308 -31.44 10.41 0.75
C ILE A 308 -31.15 11.27 -0.47
N SER A 309 -31.06 12.58 -0.26
CA SER A 309 -30.69 13.52 -1.32
C SER A 309 -29.22 13.38 -1.71
N GLY A 310 -28.85 13.81 -2.93
CA GLY A 310 -27.47 13.78 -3.38
C GLY A 310 -26.54 14.56 -2.45
N ARG A 311 -26.97 15.73 -1.99
CA ARG A 311 -26.24 16.58 -1.04
C ARG A 311 -26.11 15.93 0.33
N GLU A 312 -27.19 15.38 0.88
CA GLU A 312 -27.14 14.66 2.16
C GLU A 312 -26.15 13.50 2.11
N TRP A 313 -26.10 12.77 0.99
CA TRP A 313 -25.12 11.69 0.83
C TRP A 313 -23.67 12.21 0.77
N LEU A 314 -23.42 13.29 0.03
CA LEU A 314 -22.10 13.92 0.00
C LEU A 314 -21.67 14.45 1.38
N GLU A 315 -22.59 15.01 2.16
CA GLU A 315 -22.33 15.44 3.54
C GLU A 315 -21.91 14.26 4.43
N GLN A 316 -22.57 13.11 4.32
CA GLN A 316 -22.18 11.88 5.03
C GLN A 316 -20.78 11.39 4.62
N ILE A 317 -20.44 11.47 3.33
CA ILE A 317 -19.08 11.12 2.86
C ILE A 317 -18.05 12.09 3.45
N ALA A 318 -18.34 13.39 3.43
CA ALA A 318 -17.44 14.41 3.96
C ALA A 318 -17.18 14.20 5.46
N GLU A 319 -18.23 13.92 6.24
CA GLU A 319 -18.11 13.63 7.68
C GLU A 319 -17.16 12.47 7.95
N VAL A 320 -17.29 11.34 7.23
CA VAL A 320 -16.40 10.19 7.40
C VAL A 320 -14.95 10.53 7.04
N CYS A 321 -14.74 11.34 6.00
CA CYS A 321 -13.39 11.78 5.62
C CYS A 321 -12.77 12.69 6.68
N GLU A 322 -13.54 13.64 7.21
CA GLU A 322 -13.11 14.57 8.26
C GLU A 322 -12.79 13.86 9.58
N GLU A 323 -13.63 12.91 9.99
CA GLU A 323 -13.38 12.04 11.15
C GLU A 323 -12.06 11.29 10.99
N HIS A 324 -11.85 10.66 9.84
CA HIS A 324 -10.63 9.91 9.59
C HIS A 324 -9.38 10.81 9.55
N LEU A 325 -9.45 11.96 8.85
CA LEU A 325 -8.35 12.92 8.79
C LEU A 325 -7.99 13.46 10.18
N THR A 326 -8.98 13.71 11.05
CA THR A 326 -8.75 14.13 12.43
C THR A 326 -7.98 13.06 13.22
N GLU A 327 -8.27 11.78 12.96
CA GLU A 327 -7.61 10.64 13.60
C GLU A 327 -6.17 10.46 13.11
N VAL A 328 -5.93 10.40 11.79
CA VAL A 328 -4.64 9.96 11.23
C VAL A 328 -3.74 11.08 10.72
N ALA A 329 -4.30 12.25 10.45
CA ALA A 329 -3.60 13.41 9.91
C ALA A 329 -4.10 14.72 10.57
N PRO A 330 -3.99 14.88 11.90
CA PRO A 330 -4.57 16.03 12.62
C PRO A 330 -3.98 17.39 12.20
N ALA A 331 -2.82 17.40 11.53
CA ALA A 331 -2.20 18.60 10.97
C ALA A 331 -2.68 18.92 9.53
N TYR A 332 -3.58 18.12 8.97
CA TYR A 332 -4.14 18.34 7.65
C TYR A 332 -4.92 19.66 7.63
N VAL A 333 -4.58 20.51 6.65
CA VAL A 333 -5.30 21.75 6.38
C VAL A 333 -5.92 21.58 4.99
N PRO A 334 -7.25 21.59 4.88
CA PRO A 334 -7.90 21.56 3.58
C PRO A 334 -7.40 22.69 2.69
N ALA A 335 -7.08 22.37 1.45
CA ALA A 335 -6.74 23.37 0.45
C ALA A 335 -7.95 24.31 0.26
N ALA A 336 -7.70 25.61 0.16
CA ALA A 336 -8.74 26.53 -0.27
C ALA A 336 -9.21 26.13 -1.68
N PRO A 337 -10.50 26.28 -2.04
CA PRO A 337 -11.04 25.88 -3.35
C PRO A 337 -10.29 26.45 -4.57
N ALA A 338 -9.56 27.56 -4.39
CA ALA A 338 -8.76 28.22 -5.43
C ALA A 338 -7.29 27.76 -5.49
N ALA A 339 -6.86 26.82 -4.66
CA ALA A 339 -5.45 26.40 -4.54
C ALA A 339 -5.07 25.20 -5.42
N SER A 340 -6.03 24.57 -6.09
CA SER A 340 -5.73 23.55 -7.11
C SER A 340 -5.09 24.26 -8.31
N PRO A 341 -3.97 23.76 -8.85
CA PRO A 341 -3.37 24.35 -10.05
C PRO A 341 -4.43 24.39 -11.16
N PRO A 342 -4.63 25.52 -11.85
CA PRO A 342 -5.54 25.54 -12.97
C PRO A 342 -5.07 24.49 -13.99
N PRO A 343 -6.00 23.75 -14.63
CA PRO A 343 -5.64 22.83 -15.70
C PRO A 343 -4.72 23.53 -16.72
N ALA A 344 -3.82 22.76 -17.35
CA ALA A 344 -3.06 23.24 -18.49
C ALA A 344 -4.02 23.92 -19.49
N THR A 345 -3.66 25.11 -19.97
CA THR A 345 -4.52 25.96 -20.80
C THR A 345 -5.17 25.14 -21.93
N GLY A 346 -6.49 24.97 -21.89
CA GLY A 346 -7.27 24.26 -22.92
C GLY A 346 -7.87 22.91 -22.48
N ALA A 347 -7.36 22.26 -21.43
CA ALA A 347 -7.80 20.92 -21.05
C ALA A 347 -9.31 20.82 -20.74
N GLY A 348 -9.91 21.85 -20.14
CA GLY A 348 -11.36 21.87 -19.89
C GLY A 348 -12.21 21.85 -21.16
N GLY A 349 -11.76 22.51 -22.23
CA GLY A 349 -12.45 22.48 -23.53
C GLY A 349 -12.35 21.12 -24.22
N GLU A 350 -11.26 20.39 -23.99
CA GLU A 350 -11.04 19.04 -24.50
C GLU A 350 -11.88 18.01 -23.75
N VAL A 351 -11.97 18.10 -22.42
CA VAL A 351 -12.89 17.26 -21.62
C VAL A 351 -14.33 17.45 -22.09
N LEU A 352 -14.79 18.69 -22.28
CA LEU A 352 -16.12 18.97 -22.81
C LEU A 352 -16.35 18.39 -24.21
N ARG A 353 -15.32 18.42 -25.06
CA ARG A 353 -15.38 17.80 -26.39
C ARG A 353 -15.61 16.30 -26.28
N GLU A 354 -14.89 15.61 -25.39
CA GLU A 354 -15.04 14.17 -25.21
C GLU A 354 -16.39 13.80 -24.59
N ILE A 355 -16.90 14.54 -23.60
CA ILE A 355 -18.25 14.34 -23.05
C ILE A 355 -19.31 14.44 -24.17
N ARG A 356 -19.22 15.49 -25.00
CA ARG A 356 -20.14 15.69 -26.13
C ARG A 356 -19.98 14.63 -27.21
N ALA A 357 -18.76 14.12 -27.44
CA ALA A 357 -18.52 13.03 -28.39
C ALA A 357 -19.14 11.70 -27.93
N MET A 358 -19.19 11.45 -26.61
CA MET A 358 -19.83 10.25 -26.04
C MET A 358 -21.36 10.36 -25.95
N SER A 359 -21.91 11.57 -25.97
CA SER A 359 -23.35 11.82 -25.78
C SER A 359 -24.26 11.06 -26.77
N PRO A 360 -23.97 10.97 -28.09
CA PRO A 360 -24.79 10.20 -29.02
C PRO A 360 -24.82 8.70 -28.73
N LEU A 361 -23.70 8.13 -28.27
CA LEU A 361 -23.62 6.72 -27.89
C LEU A 361 -24.44 6.49 -26.61
N ALA A 362 -24.23 7.35 -25.61
CA ALA A 362 -24.93 7.29 -24.33
C ALA A 362 -26.45 7.45 -24.47
N ALA A 363 -26.93 8.23 -25.45
CA ALA A 363 -28.36 8.44 -25.68
C ALA A 363 -29.15 7.17 -26.01
N SER A 364 -28.48 6.10 -26.40
CA SER A 364 -29.08 4.78 -26.68
C SER A 364 -28.95 3.80 -25.51
N THR A 365 -28.38 4.26 -24.39
CA THR A 365 -28.07 3.44 -23.21
C THR A 365 -28.72 4.01 -21.96
N THR A 366 -28.93 3.14 -20.97
CA THR A 366 -29.47 3.51 -19.66
C THR A 366 -28.65 2.83 -18.57
N VAL A 367 -28.45 3.53 -17.47
CA VAL A 367 -27.92 2.93 -16.24
C VAL A 367 -29.02 2.10 -15.59
N SER A 368 -28.72 0.88 -15.17
CA SER A 368 -29.69 -0.06 -14.58
C SER A 368 -31.00 -0.19 -15.40
N PRO A 369 -30.95 -0.66 -16.65
CA PRO A 369 -32.10 -0.68 -17.57
C PRO A 369 -33.31 -1.45 -17.01
N ALA A 370 -33.05 -2.47 -16.17
CA ALA A 370 -34.09 -3.31 -15.58
C ALA A 370 -34.75 -2.69 -14.34
N PHE A 371 -34.20 -1.61 -13.77
CA PHE A 371 -34.66 -1.08 -12.48
C PHE A 371 -34.41 0.43 -12.33
N HIS A 372 -35.47 1.24 -12.52
CA HIS A 372 -35.44 2.71 -12.41
C HIS A 372 -34.31 3.33 -13.26
N PRO A 373 -34.45 3.25 -14.59
CA PRO A 373 -33.39 3.62 -15.51
C PRO A 373 -33.02 5.10 -15.36
N VAL A 374 -31.73 5.39 -15.45
CA VAL A 374 -31.22 6.75 -15.63
C VAL A 374 -30.75 6.85 -17.08
N GLU A 375 -31.38 7.74 -17.84
CA GLU A 375 -31.07 7.94 -19.25
C GLU A 375 -29.64 8.44 -19.45
N GLY A 376 -28.89 7.83 -20.37
CA GLY A 376 -27.50 8.21 -20.62
C GLY A 376 -27.34 9.66 -21.09
N THR A 377 -28.35 10.25 -21.74
CA THR A 377 -28.39 11.69 -22.06
C THR A 377 -28.34 12.56 -20.79
N THR A 378 -29.17 12.25 -19.80
CA THR A 378 -29.21 12.98 -18.52
C THR A 378 -27.88 12.85 -17.77
N VAL A 379 -27.23 11.68 -17.85
CA VAL A 379 -25.90 11.49 -17.27
C VAL A 379 -24.86 12.38 -17.95
N MET A 380 -24.85 12.44 -19.28
CA MET A 380 -23.89 13.27 -20.03
C MET A 380 -24.11 14.78 -19.80
N GLU A 381 -25.37 15.22 -19.68
CA GLU A 381 -25.71 16.59 -19.30
C GLU A 381 -25.21 16.95 -17.90
N ALA A 382 -25.32 16.01 -16.94
CA ALA A 382 -24.78 16.19 -15.59
C ALA A 382 -23.25 16.29 -15.61
N LEU A 383 -22.55 15.44 -16.38
CA LEU A 383 -21.09 15.50 -16.56
C LEU A 383 -20.63 16.82 -17.19
N GLU A 384 -21.36 17.33 -18.20
CA GLU A 384 -21.07 18.63 -18.81
C GLU A 384 -21.18 19.78 -17.79
N GLN A 385 -22.14 19.72 -16.86
CA GLN A 385 -22.25 20.69 -15.78
C GLN A 385 -21.06 20.64 -14.81
N ILE A 386 -20.58 19.45 -14.44
CA ILE A 386 -19.37 19.30 -13.61
C ILE A 386 -18.16 19.90 -14.32
N ALA A 387 -17.90 19.47 -15.56
CA ALA A 387 -16.71 19.89 -16.29
C ALA A 387 -16.69 21.39 -16.58
N THR A 388 -17.86 22.03 -16.72
CA THR A 388 -17.98 23.46 -17.01
C THR A 388 -17.97 24.34 -15.76
N ARG A 389 -18.70 23.94 -14.71
CA ARG A 389 -18.98 24.81 -13.55
C ARG A 389 -18.09 24.54 -12.35
N ILE A 390 -17.64 23.28 -12.20
CA ILE A 390 -16.96 22.83 -10.99
C ILE A 390 -15.50 22.57 -11.29
N ASP A 391 -15.22 21.50 -12.03
CA ASP A 391 -13.86 21.04 -12.23
C ASP A 391 -13.77 20.06 -13.42
N PRO A 392 -13.02 20.39 -14.48
CA PRO A 392 -12.88 19.52 -15.64
C PRO A 392 -12.07 18.25 -15.36
N ASP A 393 -11.20 18.25 -14.35
CA ASP A 393 -10.47 17.04 -13.93
C ASP A 393 -11.42 15.99 -13.32
N LEU A 394 -12.25 16.40 -12.36
CA LEU A 394 -13.30 15.55 -11.79
C LEU A 394 -14.33 15.15 -12.86
N GLY A 395 -14.70 16.08 -13.75
CA GLY A 395 -15.57 15.79 -14.89
C GLY A 395 -14.99 14.69 -15.80
N PHE A 396 -13.69 14.72 -16.06
CA PHE A 396 -13.01 13.69 -16.85
C PHE A 396 -12.95 12.33 -16.13
N ARG A 397 -12.62 12.29 -14.84
CA ARG A 397 -12.65 11.03 -14.05
C ARG A 397 -14.04 10.39 -14.03
N LEU A 398 -15.08 11.22 -13.87
CA LEU A 398 -16.47 10.73 -13.89
C LEU A 398 -16.93 10.34 -15.30
N LEU A 399 -16.42 10.97 -16.36
CA LEU A 399 -16.63 10.50 -17.73
C LEU A 399 -16.04 9.09 -17.91
N VAL A 400 -14.77 8.88 -17.56
CA VAL A 400 -14.10 7.57 -17.67
C VAL A 400 -14.90 6.50 -16.92
N ARG A 401 -15.34 6.80 -15.68
CA ARG A 401 -16.17 5.89 -14.89
C ARG A 401 -17.54 5.60 -15.54
N THR A 402 -18.17 6.62 -16.12
CA THR A 402 -19.48 6.48 -16.77
C THR A 402 -19.39 5.68 -18.07
N VAL A 403 -18.34 5.90 -18.86
CA VAL A 403 -18.04 5.11 -20.06
C VAL A 403 -17.91 3.63 -19.72
N GLU A 404 -17.21 3.32 -18.62
CA GLU A 404 -17.11 1.96 -18.09
C GLU A 404 -18.47 1.40 -17.64
N VAL A 405 -19.24 2.14 -16.83
CA VAL A 405 -20.55 1.65 -16.34
C VAL A 405 -21.53 1.40 -17.49
N LEU A 406 -21.62 2.33 -18.45
CA LEU A 406 -22.50 2.22 -19.61
C LEU A 406 -21.94 1.30 -20.71
N GLN A 407 -20.73 0.75 -20.52
CA GLN A 407 -20.04 -0.11 -21.49
C GLN A 407 -19.96 0.54 -22.89
N LEU A 408 -19.65 1.83 -22.94
CA LEU A 408 -19.58 2.58 -24.20
C LEU A 408 -18.27 2.25 -24.93
N PRO A 409 -18.32 1.86 -26.22
CA PRO A 409 -17.12 1.52 -26.97
C PRO A 409 -16.25 2.76 -27.21
N LEU A 410 -14.93 2.56 -27.22
CA LEU A 410 -13.94 3.57 -27.56
C LEU A 410 -13.20 3.20 -28.84
N THR A 411 -12.89 4.19 -29.67
CA THR A 411 -11.92 4.05 -30.76
C THR A 411 -10.50 4.21 -30.23
N GLU A 412 -9.50 3.70 -30.97
CA GLU A 412 -8.08 3.94 -30.63
C GLU A 412 -7.75 5.44 -30.56
N GLU A 413 -8.29 6.24 -31.49
CA GLU A 413 -8.09 7.69 -31.49
C GLU A 413 -8.69 8.37 -30.24
N GLN A 414 -9.85 7.89 -29.75
CA GLN A 414 -10.44 8.37 -28.50
C GLN A 414 -9.57 8.00 -27.30
N TYR A 415 -9.08 6.76 -27.26
CA TYR A 415 -8.22 6.29 -26.18
C TYR A 415 -6.93 7.11 -26.11
N THR A 416 -6.27 7.40 -27.23
CA THR A 416 -5.08 8.28 -27.27
C THR A 416 -5.37 9.70 -26.78
N ARG A 417 -6.57 10.24 -27.04
CA ARG A 417 -6.97 11.53 -26.47
C ARG A 417 -7.19 11.44 -24.96
N TYR A 418 -7.72 10.33 -24.47
CA TYR A 418 -7.85 10.09 -23.02
C TYR A 418 -6.47 9.98 -22.36
N GLU A 419 -5.51 9.30 -22.98
CA GLU A 419 -4.12 9.25 -22.51
C GLU A 419 -3.50 10.66 -22.45
N THR A 420 -3.77 11.49 -23.45
CA THR A 420 -3.30 12.88 -23.47
C THR A 420 -3.91 13.69 -22.32
N LEU A 421 -5.22 13.60 -22.11
CA LEU A 421 -5.92 14.26 -21.00
C LEU A 421 -5.41 13.76 -19.63
N ALA A 422 -5.26 12.44 -19.47
CA ALA A 422 -4.70 11.82 -18.29
C ALA A 422 -3.28 12.33 -18.00
N GLY A 423 -2.44 12.47 -19.04
CA GLY A 423 -1.12 13.09 -18.95
C GLY A 423 -1.17 14.56 -18.52
N CYS A 424 -2.08 15.37 -19.07
CA CYS A 424 -2.30 16.76 -18.65
C CYS A 424 -2.71 16.90 -17.18
N TYR A 425 -3.45 15.91 -16.67
CA TYR A 425 -3.87 15.82 -15.28
C TYR A 425 -2.93 14.97 -14.41
N HIS A 426 -1.78 14.51 -14.94
CA HIS A 426 -0.80 13.72 -14.17
C HIS A 426 -1.39 12.44 -13.54
N TYR A 427 -2.31 11.76 -14.24
CA TYR A 427 -2.74 10.42 -13.84
C TYR A 427 -1.66 9.40 -14.20
N SER A 428 -1.61 8.30 -13.46
CA SER A 428 -0.83 7.13 -13.84
C SER A 428 -1.44 6.44 -15.06
N GLU A 429 -0.61 5.74 -15.84
CA GLU A 429 -1.02 4.95 -17.01
C GLU A 429 -2.09 3.90 -16.63
N ASP A 430 -1.96 3.33 -15.43
CA ASP A 430 -2.83 2.31 -14.86
C ASP A 430 -4.29 2.81 -14.67
N HIS A 431 -4.51 4.12 -14.54
CA HIS A 431 -5.85 4.70 -14.36
C HIS A 431 -6.78 4.36 -15.54
N LEU A 432 -6.29 4.51 -16.77
CA LEU A 432 -7.06 4.21 -17.98
C LEU A 432 -7.02 2.73 -18.32
N LEU A 433 -5.85 2.09 -18.13
CA LEU A 433 -5.63 0.67 -18.41
C LEU A 433 -6.67 -0.21 -17.70
N PHE A 434 -6.86 0.01 -16.39
CA PHE A 434 -7.80 -0.80 -15.61
C PHE A 434 -9.26 -0.35 -15.76
N SER A 435 -9.52 0.84 -16.30
CA SER A 435 -10.87 1.39 -16.38
C SER A 435 -11.55 1.20 -17.73
N VAL A 436 -10.86 1.48 -18.84
CA VAL A 436 -11.51 1.59 -20.15
C VAL A 436 -10.73 0.98 -21.31
N ASP A 437 -9.49 0.49 -21.11
CA ASP A 437 -8.71 -0.15 -22.19
C ASP A 437 -9.45 -1.35 -22.82
N HIS A 438 -10.18 -2.12 -21.99
CA HIS A 438 -10.97 -3.26 -22.46
C HIS A 438 -12.17 -2.87 -23.36
N LEU A 439 -12.51 -1.57 -23.43
CA LEU A 439 -13.57 -1.03 -24.29
C LEU A 439 -13.04 -0.51 -25.63
N VAL A 440 -11.71 -0.52 -25.83
CA VAL A 440 -11.08 -0.04 -27.06
C VAL A 440 -11.27 -1.06 -28.18
N GLN A 441 -11.88 -0.60 -29.27
CA GLN A 441 -12.06 -1.38 -30.49
C GLN A 441 -10.74 -1.39 -31.28
N ARG A 442 -9.90 -2.39 -31.00
CA ARG A 442 -8.65 -2.63 -31.74
C ARG A 442 -8.97 -3.32 -33.06
N THR A 443 -8.69 -2.64 -34.16
CA THR A 443 -8.89 -3.15 -35.54
C THR A 443 -7.71 -3.96 -36.05
#